data_AF-A0A2U1V0T7-F1
#
_entry.id   AF-A0A2U1V0T7-F1
#
_cell.length_a   1.000
_cell.length_b   1.000
_cell.length_c   1.000
_cell.angle_alpha   90.00
_cell.angle_beta   90.00
_cell.angle_gamma   90.00
#
_symmetry.space_group_name_H-M   'P 1'
#
loop_
_entity.id
_entity.type
_entity.pdbx_description
1 polymer ?
#
loop_
_entity_poly.entity_id
_entity_poly.type
_entity_poly.pdbx_seq_one_letter_code
_entity_poly.pdbx_strand_id
1 'polypeptide(L)'
;MPAALRRLGVVLSIAGAMPALAQEGEGGFARLPQMAPALVACLQAAPGSAATAALPMNHGRALVRLERPDGERRECVAELGPAGRPARVESDRPVGAAPPLPGEGERRFTLRPLCGGAAAVRDEAGTAAGWLNPSACR
;
A
#
# COMPACT_ATOMS: atom_id res chain seq x y z
N MET A 1 -30.32 55.67 23.36
CA MET A 1 -28.87 55.36 23.48
C MET A 1 -28.66 53.95 22.93
N PRO A 2 -28.02 53.79 21.74
CA PRO A 2 -27.67 52.50 21.17
C PRO A 2 -26.19 52.13 21.45
N ALA A 3 -25.81 50.96 20.93
CA ALA A 3 -24.46 50.45 20.67
C ALA A 3 -23.93 49.37 21.64
N ALA A 4 -24.16 48.12 21.21
CA ALA A 4 -23.40 46.94 21.56
C ALA A 4 -21.91 47.11 21.21
N LEU A 5 -21.02 46.51 22.01
CA LEU A 5 -19.63 46.27 21.60
C LEU A 5 -19.19 44.84 21.99
N ARG A 6 -19.13 43.99 20.95
CA ARG A 6 -18.38 42.73 20.90
C ARG A 6 -16.88 43.02 21.09
N ARG A 7 -16.17 42.16 21.83
CA ARG A 7 -14.75 41.88 21.57
C ARG A 7 -14.47 40.39 21.60
N LEU A 8 -14.03 39.90 20.45
CA LEU A 8 -13.36 38.62 20.21
C LEU A 8 -12.00 38.58 20.91
N GLY A 9 -11.55 37.38 21.25
CA GLY A 9 -10.16 37.04 21.54
C GLY A 9 -10.09 35.58 21.99
N VAL A 10 -9.81 34.62 21.08
CA VAL A 10 -8.50 33.91 20.97
C VAL A 10 -8.28 32.95 22.16
N VAL A 11 -7.94 31.67 22.08
CA VAL A 11 -7.53 30.70 21.05
C VAL A 11 -7.56 29.34 21.78
N LEU A 12 -8.03 28.26 21.14
CA LEU A 12 -7.38 26.95 21.24
C LEU A 12 -7.90 26.02 20.14
N SER A 13 -7.44 26.27 18.92
CA SER A 13 -7.49 25.26 17.85
C SER A 13 -6.50 24.16 18.22
N ILE A 14 -6.96 23.16 18.98
CA ILE A 14 -6.30 21.85 19.00
C ILE A 14 -6.70 21.19 17.68
N ALA A 15 -6.05 21.63 16.61
CA ALA A 15 -5.89 20.82 15.41
C ALA A 15 -5.03 19.63 15.85
N GLY A 16 -5.68 18.61 16.41
CA GLY A 16 -5.08 17.28 16.49
C GLY A 16 -4.77 16.89 15.06
N ALA A 17 -3.50 17.04 14.68
CA ALA A 17 -2.93 16.48 13.48
C ALA A 17 -3.00 14.95 13.62
N MET A 18 -4.18 14.40 13.40
CA MET A 18 -4.31 12.99 13.06
C MET A 18 -3.53 12.82 11.76
N PRO A 19 -2.51 11.96 11.70
CA PRO A 19 -1.88 11.67 10.44
C PRO A 19 -2.98 11.12 9.53
N ALA A 20 -3.29 11.88 8.48
CA ALA A 20 -4.13 11.46 7.38
C ALA A 20 -3.38 10.36 6.61
N LEU A 21 -3.28 9.18 7.22
CA LEU A 21 -2.87 7.96 6.56
C LEU A 21 -4.15 7.22 6.20
N ALA A 22 -4.25 6.88 4.91
CA ALA A 22 -5.31 6.11 4.28
C ALA A 22 -6.64 6.88 4.07
N GLN A 23 -6.62 7.88 3.20
CA GLN A 23 -7.76 8.03 2.29
C GLN A 23 -7.50 7.12 1.09
N GLU A 24 -8.18 5.98 1.16
CA GLU A 24 -8.39 5.00 0.11
C GLU A 24 -8.82 5.72 -1.19
N GLY A 25 -7.85 5.95 -2.08
CA GLY A 25 -8.18 6.12 -3.49
C GLY A 25 -8.56 4.76 -4.08
N GLU A 26 -9.46 4.74 -5.05
CA GLU A 26 -9.78 3.61 -5.93
C GLU A 26 -8.57 3.18 -6.80
N GLY A 27 -7.39 3.08 -6.20
CA GLY A 27 -6.13 2.75 -6.84
C GLY A 27 -5.68 1.34 -6.52
N GLY A 28 -4.64 0.90 -7.21
CA GLY A 28 -4.09 -0.45 -7.17
C GLY A 28 -3.56 -0.90 -5.82
N PHE A 29 -3.79 -0.17 -4.72
CA PHE A 29 -3.39 -0.56 -3.37
C PHE A 29 -4.51 -0.25 -2.36
N ALA A 30 -5.76 -0.56 -2.70
CA ALA A 30 -6.84 -0.49 -1.74
C ALA A 30 -6.54 -1.38 -0.52
N ARG A 31 -6.84 -0.91 0.70
CA ARG A 31 -6.69 -1.69 1.95
C ARG A 31 -5.26 -2.18 2.26
N LEU A 32 -4.25 -1.36 1.97
CA LEU A 32 -2.83 -1.67 2.16
C LEU A 32 -2.43 -2.37 3.46
N PRO A 33 -2.90 -1.95 4.66
CA PRO A 33 -2.52 -2.65 5.88
C PRO A 33 -2.96 -4.12 5.88
N GLN A 34 -4.17 -4.40 5.38
CA GLN A 34 -4.74 -5.74 5.30
C GLN A 34 -4.06 -6.57 4.20
N MET A 35 -3.58 -5.92 3.15
CA MET A 35 -2.91 -6.57 2.01
C MET A 35 -1.40 -6.74 2.20
N ALA A 36 -0.79 -6.04 3.17
CA ALA A 36 0.64 -6.06 3.42
C ALA A 36 1.23 -7.48 3.58
N PRO A 37 0.57 -8.44 4.28
CA PRO A 37 1.09 -9.81 4.37
C PRO A 37 1.26 -10.48 3.00
N ALA A 38 0.28 -10.36 2.11
CA ALA A 38 0.35 -10.94 0.76
C ALA A 38 1.43 -10.25 -0.09
N LEU A 39 1.51 -8.92 -0.03
CA LEU A 39 2.55 -8.14 -0.70
C LEU A 39 3.95 -8.59 -0.28
N VAL A 40 4.17 -8.74 1.03
CA VAL A 40 5.44 -9.17 1.59
C VAL A 40 5.77 -10.60 1.15
N ALA A 41 4.84 -11.54 1.24
CA ALA A 41 5.06 -12.93 0.82
C ALA A 41 5.43 -13.02 -0.66
N CYS A 42 4.70 -12.32 -1.54
CA CYS A 42 4.99 -12.28 -2.96
C CYS A 42 6.36 -11.67 -3.27
N LEU A 43 6.75 -10.60 -2.57
CA LEU A 43 8.05 -9.96 -2.79
C LEU A 43 9.22 -10.76 -2.23
N GLN A 44 9.03 -11.51 -1.14
CA GLN A 44 10.03 -12.44 -0.64
C GLN A 44 10.27 -13.59 -1.64
N ALA A 45 9.22 -14.05 -2.32
CA ALA A 45 9.33 -15.06 -3.36
C ALA A 45 9.91 -14.54 -4.69
N ALA A 46 9.89 -13.22 -4.92
CA ALA A 46 10.39 -12.58 -6.13
C ALA A 46 11.40 -11.45 -5.83
N PRO A 47 12.63 -11.78 -5.38
CA PRO A 47 13.64 -10.80 -4.98
C PRO A 47 13.91 -9.73 -6.04
N GLY A 48 14.05 -8.47 -5.60
CA GLY A 48 14.30 -7.33 -6.48
C GLY A 48 13.07 -6.83 -7.25
N SER A 49 11.94 -7.53 -7.18
CA SER A 49 10.68 -7.04 -7.78
C SER A 49 10.08 -5.91 -6.95
N ALA A 50 9.19 -5.15 -7.57
CA ALA A 50 8.28 -4.26 -6.88
C ALA A 50 6.83 -4.69 -7.12
N ALA A 51 5.98 -4.59 -6.11
CA ALA A 51 4.56 -4.70 -6.32
C ALA A 51 4.04 -3.37 -6.88
N THR A 52 3.26 -3.44 -7.96
CA THR A 52 2.73 -2.28 -8.69
C THR A 52 1.22 -2.17 -8.55
N ALA A 53 0.54 -3.24 -8.16
CA ALA A 53 -0.84 -3.24 -7.70
C ALA A 53 -1.15 -4.48 -6.84
N ALA A 54 -2.27 -4.44 -6.14
CA ALA A 54 -2.78 -5.44 -5.24
C ALA A 54 -4.31 -5.33 -5.18
N LEU A 55 -5.01 -6.45 -5.37
CA LEU A 55 -6.46 -6.53 -5.22
C LEU A 55 -6.85 -7.67 -4.27
N PRO A 56 -7.83 -7.47 -3.37
CA PRO A 56 -8.38 -8.55 -2.58
C PRO A 56 -9.14 -9.53 -3.47
N MET A 57 -9.11 -10.81 -3.11
CA MET A 57 -9.84 -11.90 -3.74
C MET A 57 -10.69 -12.64 -2.72
N ASN A 58 -11.65 -13.43 -3.20
CA ASN A 58 -12.43 -14.33 -2.35
C ASN A 58 -11.52 -15.34 -1.60
N HIS A 59 -12.00 -15.79 -0.43
CA HIS A 59 -11.33 -16.76 0.45
C HIS A 59 -10.03 -16.26 1.09
N GLY A 60 -9.97 -14.98 1.47
CA GLY A 60 -8.81 -14.44 2.18
C GLY A 60 -7.53 -14.43 1.34
N ARG A 61 -7.68 -14.33 0.01
CA ARG A 61 -6.55 -14.26 -0.92
C ARG A 61 -6.37 -12.85 -1.44
N ALA A 62 -5.21 -12.58 -1.99
CA ALA A 62 -4.89 -11.35 -2.67
C ALA A 62 -4.15 -11.65 -3.97
N LEU A 63 -4.50 -10.93 -5.02
CA LEU A 63 -3.73 -10.87 -6.25
C LEU A 63 -2.76 -9.68 -6.13
N VAL A 64 -1.50 -9.91 -6.45
CA VAL A 64 -0.44 -8.90 -6.46
C VAL A 64 0.19 -8.86 -7.85
N ARG A 65 0.17 -7.68 -8.47
CA ARG A 65 0.95 -7.40 -9.68
C ARG A 65 2.37 -7.05 -9.27
N LEU A 66 3.32 -7.78 -9.84
CA LEU A 66 4.75 -7.55 -9.65
C LEU A 66 5.36 -7.06 -10.95
N GLU A 67 6.33 -6.16 -10.85
CA GLU A 67 7.24 -5.80 -11.93
C GLU A 67 8.66 -6.18 -11.49
N ARG A 68 9.30 -7.04 -12.28
CA ARG A 68 10.67 -7.48 -12.07
C ARG A 68 11.68 -6.43 -12.57
N PRO A 69 12.96 -6.54 -12.17
CA PRO A 69 14.01 -5.63 -12.64
C PRO A 69 14.19 -5.59 -14.17
N ASP A 70 13.89 -6.68 -14.86
CA ASP A 70 13.93 -6.79 -16.33
C ASP A 70 12.66 -6.23 -17.02
N GLY A 71 11.71 -5.71 -16.24
CA GLY A 71 10.43 -5.22 -16.73
C GLY A 71 9.36 -6.30 -16.91
N GLU A 72 9.64 -7.57 -16.61
CA GLU A 72 8.63 -8.63 -16.67
C GLU A 72 7.51 -8.35 -15.66
N ARG A 73 6.27 -8.37 -16.15
CA ARG A 73 5.08 -8.29 -15.30
C ARG A 73 4.68 -9.69 -14.86
N ARG A 74 4.50 -9.88 -13.55
CA ARG A 74 4.00 -11.13 -12.96
C ARG A 74 2.74 -10.91 -12.11
N GLU A 75 1.99 -11.98 -11.94
CA GLU A 75 0.83 -12.08 -11.07
C GLU A 75 1.15 -13.11 -10.00
N CYS A 76 1.28 -12.64 -8.77
CA CYS A 76 1.41 -13.49 -7.59
C CYS A 76 0.07 -13.52 -6.85
N VAL A 77 -0.42 -14.70 -6.51
CA VAL A 77 -1.58 -14.87 -5.63
C VAL A 77 -1.09 -15.44 -4.31
N ALA A 78 -1.45 -14.78 -3.21
CA ALA A 78 -1.13 -15.25 -1.87
C ALA A 78 -2.39 -15.35 -1.01
N GLU A 79 -2.44 -16.41 -0.20
CA GLU A 79 -3.40 -16.56 0.88
C GLU A 79 -2.89 -15.79 2.11
N LEU A 80 -3.71 -14.88 2.66
CA LEU A 80 -3.35 -14.05 3.80
C LEU A 80 -3.21 -14.86 5.09
N GLY A 81 -3.92 -16.00 5.19
CA GLY A 81 -3.97 -16.83 6.39
C GLY A 81 -4.69 -16.14 7.57
N PRO A 82 -4.88 -16.85 8.69
CA PRO A 82 -5.39 -16.24 9.92
C PRO A 82 -4.36 -15.25 10.49
N ALA A 83 -4.85 -14.24 11.23
CA ALA A 83 -4.00 -13.23 11.87
C ALA A 83 -2.85 -13.86 12.67
N GLY A 84 -1.64 -13.33 12.49
CA GLY A 84 -0.43 -13.83 13.14
C GLY A 84 0.26 -15.01 12.45
N ARG A 85 -0.29 -15.54 11.35
CA ARG A 85 0.43 -16.47 10.46
C ARG A 85 0.95 -15.73 9.22
N PRO A 86 2.13 -16.11 8.71
CA PRO A 86 2.63 -15.54 7.47
C PRO A 86 1.70 -15.91 6.31
N ALA A 87 1.49 -14.96 5.40
CA ALA A 87 0.80 -15.23 4.15
C ALA A 87 1.59 -16.25 3.32
N ARG A 88 0.87 -17.10 2.58
CA ARG A 88 1.45 -18.17 1.74
C ARG A 88 1.23 -17.85 0.28
N VAL A 89 2.29 -17.92 -0.52
CA VAL A 89 2.17 -17.81 -1.98
C VAL A 89 1.55 -19.09 -2.54
N GLU A 90 0.44 -18.93 -3.27
CA GLU A 90 -0.29 -20.02 -3.93
C GLU A 90 0.12 -20.18 -5.40
N SER A 91 0.40 -19.06 -6.08
CA SER A 91 0.84 -19.08 -7.47
C SER A 91 1.63 -17.83 -7.81
N ASP A 92 2.54 -17.95 -8.77
CA ASP A 92 3.26 -16.83 -9.36
C ASP A 92 3.50 -17.12 -10.84
N ARG A 93 2.90 -16.31 -11.72
CA ARG A 93 2.87 -16.53 -13.17
C ARG A 93 3.08 -15.23 -13.96
N PRO A 94 3.64 -15.29 -15.18
CA PRO A 94 3.69 -14.12 -16.06
C PRO A 94 2.27 -13.57 -16.33
N VAL A 95 2.14 -12.25 -16.43
CA VAL A 95 0.86 -11.59 -16.75
C VAL A 95 0.46 -11.78 -18.21
N GLY A 96 1.44 -11.91 -19.11
CA GLY A 96 1.21 -11.94 -20.55
C GLY A 96 0.62 -10.63 -21.06
N ALA A 97 -0.35 -10.72 -21.97
CA ALA A 97 -0.98 -9.56 -22.62
C ALA A 97 -2.12 -8.92 -21.79
N ALA A 98 -2.30 -9.29 -20.52
CA ALA A 98 -3.39 -8.72 -19.73
C ALA A 98 -3.18 -7.22 -19.48
N PRO A 99 -4.24 -6.41 -19.55
CA PRO A 99 -4.14 -4.98 -19.32
C PRO A 99 -3.68 -4.67 -17.88
N PRO A 100 -3.17 -3.45 -17.64
CA PRO A 100 -2.93 -2.96 -16.29
C PRO A 100 -4.20 -2.97 -15.43
N LEU A 101 -4.04 -3.24 -14.15
CA LEU A 101 -5.11 -3.03 -13.16
C LEU A 101 -5.33 -1.52 -12.93
N PRO A 102 -6.50 -1.12 -12.42
CA PRO A 102 -6.73 0.26 -12.00
C PRO A 102 -5.64 0.73 -11.01
N GLY A 103 -5.00 1.86 -11.30
CA GLY A 103 -3.91 2.42 -10.52
C GLY A 103 -2.61 1.60 -10.50
N GLU A 104 -2.46 0.59 -11.38
CA GLU A 104 -1.23 -0.18 -11.49
C GLU A 104 -0.05 0.70 -11.90
N GLY A 105 1.01 0.70 -11.09
CA GLY A 105 2.25 1.43 -11.36
C GLY A 105 2.26 2.88 -10.91
N GLU A 106 1.17 3.43 -10.38
CA GLU A 106 1.14 4.79 -9.79
C GLU A 106 2.01 4.91 -8.54
N ARG A 107 2.15 3.80 -7.82
CA ARG A 107 3.04 3.63 -6.66
C ARG A 107 3.72 2.27 -6.75
N ARG A 108 4.81 2.11 -6.02
CA ARG A 108 5.56 0.85 -5.96
C ARG A 108 5.73 0.43 -4.52
N PHE A 109 5.17 -0.72 -4.16
CA PHE A 109 5.41 -1.32 -2.85
C PHE A 109 6.64 -2.22 -2.90
N THR A 110 7.58 -2.02 -1.97
CA THR A 110 8.82 -2.79 -1.87
C THR A 110 9.15 -3.14 -0.42
N LEU A 111 10.06 -4.11 -0.24
CA LEU A 111 10.58 -4.53 1.07
C LEU A 111 11.70 -3.65 1.61
N ARG A 112 12.07 -2.58 0.90
CA ARG A 112 13.04 -1.55 1.34
C ARG A 112 12.68 -0.23 0.67
N PRO A 113 12.92 0.93 1.30
CA PRO A 113 12.70 2.21 0.63
C PRO A 113 13.67 2.35 -0.54
N LEU A 114 13.18 2.80 -1.69
CA LEU A 114 14.01 3.04 -2.89
C LEU A 114 14.56 4.46 -2.92
N CYS A 115 13.85 5.43 -2.33
CA CYS A 115 14.19 6.85 -2.42
C CYS A 115 13.68 7.66 -1.21
N GLY A 116 14.22 8.86 -1.03
CA GLY A 116 13.72 9.84 -0.05
C GLY A 116 12.34 10.34 -0.46
N GLY A 117 11.29 9.85 0.22
CA GLY A 117 9.88 10.04 -0.18
C GLY A 117 9.07 8.75 -0.10
N ALA A 118 9.73 7.61 0.12
CA ALA A 118 9.06 6.36 0.44
C ALA A 118 8.33 6.46 1.78
N ALA A 119 7.03 6.13 1.79
CA ALA A 119 6.21 6.08 2.99
C ALA A 119 6.18 4.65 3.53
N ALA A 120 6.48 4.46 4.82
CA ALA A 120 6.37 3.15 5.45
C ALA A 120 4.90 2.73 5.54
N VAL A 121 4.60 1.52 5.08
CA VAL A 121 3.33 0.84 5.32
C VAL A 121 3.51 0.00 6.56
N ARG A 122 2.66 0.26 7.56
CA ARG A 122 2.71 -0.43 8.84
C ARG A 122 1.65 -1.51 8.91
N ASP A 123 1.99 -2.61 9.57
CA ASP A 123 1.03 -3.64 9.96
C ASP A 123 0.17 -3.19 11.16
N GLU A 124 -0.73 -4.05 11.60
CA GLU A 124 -1.60 -3.78 12.76
C GLU A 124 -0.84 -3.59 14.08
N ALA A 125 0.38 -4.14 14.19
CA ALA A 125 1.26 -3.94 15.35
C ALA A 125 2.07 -2.63 15.26
N GLY A 126 1.88 -1.85 14.19
CA GLY A 126 2.61 -0.60 13.94
C GLY A 126 4.04 -0.82 13.42
N THR A 127 4.43 -2.05 13.08
CA THR A 127 5.75 -2.38 12.53
C THR A 127 5.74 -2.14 11.02
N ALA A 128 6.83 -1.62 10.47
CA ALA A 128 6.94 -1.42 9.02
C ALA A 128 6.96 -2.78 8.30
N ALA A 129 5.90 -3.07 7.56
CA ALA A 129 5.79 -4.26 6.72
C ALA A 129 6.44 -4.04 5.34
N GLY A 130 6.47 -2.79 4.87
CA GLY A 130 7.13 -2.41 3.63
C GLY A 130 7.06 -0.92 3.37
N TRP A 131 7.35 -0.50 2.14
CA TRP A 131 7.41 0.90 1.75
C TRP A 131 6.68 1.16 0.45
N LEU A 132 5.82 2.19 0.44
CA LEU A 132 5.23 2.75 -0.76
C LEU A 132 6.10 3.86 -1.31
N ASN A 133 6.73 3.59 -2.44
CA ASN A 133 7.55 4.53 -3.19
C ASN A 133 6.72 5.26 -4.25
N PRO A 134 7.08 6.50 -4.59
CA PRO A 134 6.66 7.12 -5.84
C PRO A 134 7.03 6.25 -7.06
N SER A 135 6.23 6.28 -8.12
CA SER A 135 6.45 5.49 -9.34
C SER A 135 7.78 5.76 -10.06
N ALA A 136 8.31 6.97 -9.91
CA ALA A 136 9.60 7.38 -10.47
C ALA A 136 10.81 6.70 -9.79
N CYS A 137 10.64 6.11 -8.61
CA CYS A 137 11.71 5.44 -7.89
C CYS A 137 11.79 3.97 -8.31
N ARG A 138 12.93 3.53 -8.83
CA ARG A 138 13.19 2.18 -9.35
C ARG A 138 14.51 1.65 -8.83
#